data_AF-A0A1H7P649-F1
#
_entry.id   AF-A0A1H7P649-F1
#
_cell.length_a   1.000
_cell.length_b   1.000
_cell.length_c   1.000
_cell.angle_alpha   90.00
_cell.angle_beta   90.00
_cell.angle_gamma   90.00
#
_symmetry.space_group_name_H-M   'P 1'
#
loop_
_entity.id
_entity.type
_entity.pdbx_description
1 polymer ?
#
loop_
_entity_poly.entity_id
_entity_poly.type
_entity_poly.pdbx_seq_one_letter_code
_entity_poly.pdbx_strand_id
1 'polypeptide(L)'
;MSHKFLTYHPYLTFSDPLNTTHFVKPNGKQRKELNSDTGALFRIGREAYKQLPEAKSKENFDNAHLGFFKFIDKLRLAFQEMKFKCKDSSGNMLEIDWSDVQDHQIVDVAWQIFSKHQATADTFEKEAYTELFLFHALIEIDNALICIDLGSTDAVSAAIEAANALSNAMAIESGSDKLQKARQEMAYQGAIARIKRDPKQKEKSFVFDCWQKWQQSPTIYSSKAAFARDMLEKCEHLASQKKIEDWCREWEKPNPAG
;
A
#
# COMPACT_ATOMS: atom_id res chain seq x y z
N MET A 1 -5.47 6.24 11.87
CA MET A 1 -6.31 7.00 10.90
C MET A 1 -7.64 6.29 10.77
N SER A 2 -8.73 6.97 10.40
CA SER A 2 -10.01 6.29 10.15
C SER A 2 -9.92 5.57 8.80
N HIS A 3 -9.73 4.26 8.82
CA HIS A 3 -9.67 3.40 7.63
C HIS A 3 -11.05 3.28 6.96
N LYS A 4 -11.39 4.26 6.13
CA LYS A 4 -12.68 4.36 5.44
C LYS A 4 -12.47 4.72 3.98
N PHE A 5 -13.32 4.19 3.12
CA PHE A 5 -13.45 4.66 1.75
C PHE A 5 -14.00 6.09 1.73
N LEU A 6 -13.41 6.94 0.90
CA LEU A 6 -13.65 8.38 0.87
C LEU A 6 -14.58 8.78 -0.27
N THR A 7 -14.36 8.26 -1.48
CA THR A 7 -15.12 8.68 -2.67
C THR A 7 -16.30 7.77 -2.96
N TYR A 8 -16.17 6.47 -2.69
CA TYR A 8 -17.26 5.51 -2.83
C TYR A 8 -17.33 4.55 -1.64
N HIS A 9 -18.31 3.66 -1.61
CA HIS A 9 -18.40 2.59 -0.63
C HIS A 9 -18.70 1.28 -1.35
N PRO A 10 -17.82 0.26 -1.28
CA PRO A 10 -18.00 -0.96 -2.08
C PRO A 10 -19.31 -1.69 -1.79
N TYR A 11 -19.64 -1.92 -0.52
CA TYR A 11 -20.92 -2.53 -0.15
C TYR A 11 -22.13 -1.77 -0.73
N LEU A 12 -22.21 -0.44 -0.54
CA LEU A 12 -23.34 0.33 -1.07
C LEU A 12 -23.38 0.39 -2.60
N THR A 13 -22.23 0.20 -3.24
CA THR A 13 -22.12 0.26 -4.69
C THR A 13 -22.47 -1.06 -5.35
N PHE A 14 -22.01 -2.18 -4.78
CA PHE A 14 -22.00 -3.49 -5.44
C PHE A 14 -22.93 -4.53 -4.80
N SER A 15 -23.49 -4.27 -3.60
CA SER A 15 -24.48 -5.18 -3.00
C SER A 15 -25.80 -5.19 -3.76
N ASP A 16 -26.14 -4.12 -4.50
CA ASP A 16 -27.22 -4.12 -5.47
C ASP A 16 -26.71 -4.61 -6.84
N PRO A 17 -27.07 -5.83 -7.27
CA PRO A 17 -26.63 -6.36 -8.56
C PRO A 17 -27.19 -5.57 -9.76
N LEU A 18 -28.26 -4.80 -9.57
CA LEU A 18 -28.89 -3.99 -10.61
C LEU A 18 -28.15 -2.67 -10.85
N ASN A 19 -27.37 -2.19 -9.87
CA ASN A 19 -26.57 -0.98 -10.07
C ASN A 19 -25.41 -1.25 -11.03
N THR A 20 -25.53 -0.82 -12.29
CA THR A 20 -24.50 -0.94 -13.34
C THR A 20 -23.93 0.40 -13.80
N THR A 21 -24.40 1.52 -13.24
CA THR A 21 -24.26 2.84 -13.88
C THR A 21 -23.51 3.87 -13.05
N HIS A 22 -23.23 3.62 -11.77
CA HIS A 22 -22.57 4.61 -10.91
C HIS A 22 -21.95 3.99 -9.65
N PHE A 23 -20.96 4.70 -9.10
CA PHE A 23 -20.46 4.47 -7.75
C PHE A 23 -21.38 5.12 -6.71
N VAL A 24 -21.51 4.52 -5.53
CA VAL A 24 -22.29 5.08 -4.41
C VAL A 24 -21.33 5.57 -3.33
N LYS A 25 -21.50 6.82 -2.89
CA LYS A 25 -20.69 7.47 -1.85
C LYS A 25 -20.93 6.83 -0.48
N PRO A 26 -20.02 7.00 0.51
CA PRO A 26 -20.23 6.51 1.88
C PRO A 26 -21.51 7.00 2.57
N ASN A 27 -22.07 8.14 2.13
CA ASN A 27 -23.33 8.68 2.62
C ASN A 27 -24.58 8.19 1.85
N GLY A 28 -24.43 7.21 0.96
CA GLY A 28 -25.52 6.65 0.16
C GLY A 28 -25.89 7.46 -1.09
N LYS A 29 -25.31 8.65 -1.31
CA LYS A 29 -25.57 9.42 -2.52
C LYS A 29 -24.84 8.83 -3.72
N GLN A 30 -25.47 8.87 -4.88
CA GLN A 30 -24.86 8.45 -6.14
C GLN A 30 -23.74 9.42 -6.56
N ARG A 31 -22.67 8.90 -7.15
CA ARG A 31 -21.70 9.70 -7.92
C ARG A 31 -22.25 9.95 -9.32
N LYS A 32 -21.46 10.63 -10.15
CA LYS A 32 -21.75 10.82 -11.57
C LYS A 32 -21.89 9.46 -12.26
N GLU A 33 -22.64 9.45 -13.34
CA GLU A 33 -22.74 8.28 -14.24
C GLU A 33 -21.36 7.88 -14.76
N LEU A 34 -21.16 6.58 -14.94
CA LEU A 34 -19.89 6.03 -15.38
C LEU A 34 -19.57 6.52 -16.80
N ASN A 35 -18.32 6.94 -16.98
CA ASN A 35 -17.69 7.14 -18.29
C ASN A 35 -16.77 5.95 -18.62
N SER A 36 -15.97 6.04 -19.69
CA SER A 36 -15.01 4.99 -20.07
C SER A 36 -14.10 4.59 -18.92
N ASP A 37 -13.52 5.58 -18.25
CA ASP A 37 -12.42 5.41 -17.29
C ASP A 37 -12.95 4.87 -15.96
N THR A 38 -13.98 5.52 -15.43
CA THR A 38 -14.67 5.10 -14.20
C THR A 38 -15.44 3.79 -14.40
N GLY A 39 -15.92 3.52 -15.61
CA GLY A 39 -16.56 2.25 -15.96
C GLY A 39 -15.60 1.06 -15.93
N ALA A 40 -14.32 1.26 -16.27
CA ALA A 40 -13.30 0.23 -16.12
C ALA A 40 -13.03 -0.09 -14.65
N LEU A 41 -12.84 0.94 -13.82
CA LEU A 41 -12.68 0.81 -12.37
C LEU A 41 -13.89 0.11 -11.75
N PHE A 42 -15.10 0.44 -12.19
CA PHE A 42 -16.33 -0.15 -11.69
C PHE A 42 -16.39 -1.66 -11.95
N ARG A 43 -15.96 -2.13 -13.13
CA ARG A 43 -15.90 -3.56 -13.44
C ARG A 43 -14.90 -4.30 -12.57
N ILE A 44 -13.71 -3.73 -12.36
CA ILE A 44 -12.69 -4.31 -11.46
C ILE A 44 -13.26 -4.41 -10.05
N GLY A 45 -13.86 -3.33 -9.54
CA GLY A 45 -14.41 -3.28 -8.18
C GLY A 45 -15.57 -4.24 -7.97
N ARG A 46 -16.45 -4.38 -8.98
CA ARG A 46 -17.54 -5.36 -8.94
C ARG A 46 -17.01 -6.78 -8.88
N GLU A 47 -16.02 -7.12 -9.72
CA GLU A 47 -15.45 -8.45 -9.74
C GLU A 47 -14.73 -8.76 -8.42
N ALA A 48 -13.95 -7.81 -7.90
CA ALA A 48 -13.30 -7.95 -6.60
C ALA A 48 -14.32 -8.13 -5.46
N TYR A 49 -15.39 -7.33 -5.44
CA TYR A 49 -16.44 -7.43 -4.44
C TYR A 49 -17.17 -8.77 -4.49
N LYS A 50 -17.43 -9.30 -5.70
CA LYS A 50 -18.13 -10.58 -5.88
C LYS A 50 -17.33 -11.78 -5.36
N GLN A 51 -16.01 -11.69 -5.37
CA GLN A 51 -15.12 -12.75 -4.88
C GLN A 51 -14.88 -12.67 -3.36
N LEU A 52 -15.23 -11.56 -2.70
CA LEU A 52 -15.18 -11.49 -1.24
C LEU A 52 -16.26 -12.40 -0.62
N PRO A 53 -16.03 -12.92 0.60
CA PRO A 53 -17.09 -13.56 1.37
C PRO A 53 -18.32 -12.65 1.48
N GLU A 54 -19.50 -13.24 1.36
CA GLU A 54 -20.75 -12.48 1.35
C GLU A 54 -20.91 -11.66 2.65
N ALA A 55 -20.91 -10.34 2.51
CA ALA A 55 -21.21 -9.43 3.60
C ALA A 55 -22.73 -9.29 3.76
N LYS A 56 -23.29 -9.77 4.86
CA LYS A 56 -24.74 -9.69 5.17
C LYS A 56 -25.24 -8.25 5.39
N SER A 57 -24.34 -7.32 5.67
CA SER A 57 -24.66 -5.92 5.93
C SER A 57 -23.47 -5.02 5.64
N LYS A 58 -23.73 -3.71 5.54
CA LYS A 58 -22.69 -2.68 5.46
C LYS A 58 -21.72 -2.78 6.64
N GLU A 59 -22.22 -3.02 7.85
CA GLU A 59 -21.40 -3.15 9.06
C GLU A 59 -20.50 -4.38 9.01
N ASN A 60 -21.02 -5.52 8.52
CA ASN A 60 -20.19 -6.72 8.32
C ASN A 60 -19.06 -6.46 7.33
N PHE A 61 -19.36 -5.77 6.23
CA PHE A 61 -18.34 -5.37 5.25
C PHE A 61 -17.29 -4.44 5.87
N ASP A 62 -17.72 -3.41 6.61
CA ASP A 62 -16.81 -2.47 7.27
C ASP A 62 -15.90 -3.18 8.30
N ASN A 63 -16.43 -4.15 9.03
CA ASN A 63 -15.65 -4.95 9.98
C ASN A 63 -14.62 -5.84 9.28
N ALA A 64 -14.97 -6.47 8.15
CA ALA A 64 -14.03 -7.24 7.35
C ALA A 64 -12.92 -6.34 6.75
N HIS A 65 -13.29 -5.15 6.27
CA HIS A 65 -12.33 -4.14 5.81
C HIS A 65 -11.38 -3.67 6.92
N LEU A 66 -11.83 -3.56 8.17
CA LEU A 66 -10.92 -3.32 9.30
C LEU A 66 -9.99 -4.51 9.57
N GLY A 67 -10.44 -5.74 9.29
CA GLY A 67 -9.62 -6.95 9.32
C GLY A 67 -8.44 -6.88 8.37
N PHE A 68 -8.64 -6.34 7.15
CA PHE A 68 -7.57 -6.10 6.18
C PHE A 68 -6.41 -5.29 6.77
N PHE A 69 -6.67 -4.14 7.40
CA PHE A 69 -5.60 -3.31 7.96
C PHE A 69 -4.88 -3.99 9.13
N LYS A 70 -5.61 -4.74 9.96
CA LYS A 70 -4.98 -5.55 11.00
C LYS A 70 -4.07 -6.62 10.41
N PHE A 71 -4.41 -7.16 9.24
CA PHE A 71 -3.56 -8.12 8.57
C PHE A 71 -2.32 -7.46 7.95
N ILE A 72 -2.47 -6.28 7.35
CA ILE A 72 -1.33 -5.44 6.92
C ILE A 72 -0.37 -5.16 8.08
N ASP A 73 -0.88 -4.77 9.25
CA ASP A 73 -0.06 -4.51 10.43
C ASP A 73 0.71 -5.76 10.88
N LYS A 74 0.08 -6.94 10.82
CA LYS A 74 0.76 -8.21 11.09
C LYS A 74 1.87 -8.49 10.07
N LEU A 75 1.63 -8.22 8.78
CA LEU A 75 2.64 -8.40 7.74
C LEU A 75 3.83 -7.47 7.96
N ARG A 76 3.61 -6.21 8.35
CA ARG A 76 4.69 -5.27 8.71
C ARG A 76 5.58 -5.82 9.82
N LEU A 77 4.97 -6.34 10.88
CA LEU A 77 5.71 -6.96 11.99
C LEU A 77 6.49 -8.19 11.52
N ALA A 78 5.85 -9.08 10.77
CA ALA A 78 6.52 -10.26 10.21
C ALA A 78 7.71 -9.86 9.31
N PHE A 79 7.54 -8.85 8.47
CA PHE A 79 8.60 -8.40 7.57
C PHE A 79 9.78 -7.78 8.31
N GLN A 80 9.52 -7.08 9.42
CA GLN A 80 10.56 -6.57 10.32
C GLN A 80 11.39 -7.72 10.91
N GLU A 81 10.75 -8.82 11.30
CA GLU A 81 11.42 -10.00 11.88
C GLU A 81 12.23 -10.79 10.84
N MET A 82 11.77 -10.83 9.58
CA MET A 82 12.44 -11.56 8.50
C MET A 82 13.80 -10.98 8.09
N LYS A 83 14.17 -9.78 8.56
CA LYS A 83 15.47 -9.10 8.27
C LYS A 83 15.87 -9.19 6.79
N PHE A 84 15.01 -8.69 5.91
CA PHE A 84 15.24 -8.71 4.46
C PHE A 84 16.63 -8.16 4.11
N LYS A 85 17.42 -8.98 3.40
CA LYS A 85 18.71 -8.55 2.85
C LYS A 85 18.49 -7.91 1.49
N CYS A 86 18.02 -6.67 1.48
CA CYS A 86 17.91 -5.90 0.25
C CYS A 86 19.19 -5.09 0.01
N LYS A 87 19.56 -4.88 -1.26
CA LYS A 87 20.70 -4.03 -1.63
C LYS A 87 20.24 -2.89 -2.54
N ASP A 88 20.82 -1.72 -2.37
CA ASP A 88 20.63 -0.59 -3.28
C ASP A 88 21.35 -0.82 -4.62
N SER A 89 21.19 0.11 -5.58
CA SER A 89 21.84 0.04 -6.90
C SER A 89 23.36 0.14 -6.85
N SER A 90 23.92 0.54 -5.71
CA SER A 90 25.36 0.64 -5.44
C SER A 90 25.89 -0.58 -4.67
N GLY A 91 25.03 -1.54 -4.34
CA GLY A 91 25.37 -2.77 -3.62
C GLY A 91 25.36 -2.65 -2.10
N ASN A 92 24.97 -1.51 -1.54
CA ASN A 92 24.88 -1.31 -0.08
C ASN A 92 23.65 -2.00 0.48
N MET A 93 23.77 -2.55 1.69
CA MET A 93 22.63 -3.15 2.40
C MET A 93 21.63 -2.07 2.78
N LEU A 94 20.38 -2.27 2.40
CA LEU A 94 19.28 -1.35 2.69
C LEU A 94 18.48 -1.89 3.88
N GLU A 95 18.48 -1.13 4.97
CA GLU A 95 17.62 -1.40 6.12
C GLU A 95 16.25 -0.78 5.86
N ILE A 96 15.22 -1.64 5.73
CA ILE A 96 13.85 -1.22 5.48
C ILE A 96 13.15 -1.05 6.82
N ASP A 97 12.73 0.18 7.13
CA ASP A 97 11.76 0.44 8.18
C ASP A 97 10.35 0.14 7.65
N TRP A 98 9.85 -1.05 8.00
CA TRP A 98 8.55 -1.52 7.55
C TRP A 98 7.38 -0.79 8.21
N SER A 99 7.61 0.06 9.21
CA SER A 99 6.55 0.89 9.79
C SER A 99 6.15 2.05 8.87
N ASP A 100 7.06 2.47 7.98
CA ASP A 100 6.89 3.62 7.10
C ASP A 100 6.61 3.28 5.63
N VAL A 101 6.69 2.01 5.29
CA VAL A 101 6.35 1.51 3.94
C VAL A 101 4.86 1.75 3.68
N GLN A 102 4.45 2.09 2.47
CA GLN A 102 3.01 2.30 2.17
C GLN A 102 2.26 0.96 2.10
N ASP A 103 0.97 0.95 2.42
CA ASP A 103 0.18 -0.31 2.47
C ASP A 103 0.24 -1.08 1.14
N HIS A 104 0.16 -0.40 -0.02
CA HIS A 104 0.29 -1.05 -1.32
C HIS A 104 1.64 -1.76 -1.49
N GLN A 105 2.72 -1.18 -0.98
CA GLN A 105 4.06 -1.78 -1.03
C GLN A 105 4.16 -2.99 -0.09
N ILE A 106 3.46 -2.97 1.05
CA ILE A 106 3.32 -4.14 1.92
C ILE A 106 2.61 -5.27 1.17
N VAL A 107 1.51 -4.96 0.48
CA VAL A 107 0.74 -5.94 -0.31
C VAL A 107 1.59 -6.51 -1.44
N ASP A 108 2.37 -5.68 -2.13
CA ASP A 108 3.31 -6.12 -3.17
C ASP A 108 4.33 -7.13 -2.63
N VAL A 109 4.99 -6.80 -1.52
CA VAL A 109 5.97 -7.69 -0.88
C VAL A 109 5.30 -8.98 -0.39
N ALA A 110 4.11 -8.88 0.19
CA ALA A 110 3.32 -10.02 0.64
C ALA A 110 3.03 -10.98 -0.52
N TRP A 111 2.67 -10.47 -1.70
CA TRP A 111 2.51 -11.28 -2.90
C TRP A 111 3.80 -11.98 -3.33
N GLN A 112 4.93 -11.27 -3.34
CA GLN A 112 6.22 -11.84 -3.73
C GLN A 112 6.66 -13.00 -2.83
N ILE A 113 6.31 -12.94 -1.55
CA ILE A 113 6.59 -14.02 -0.60
C ILE A 113 5.58 -15.15 -0.78
N PHE A 114 4.29 -14.83 -0.77
CA PHE A 114 3.21 -15.80 -0.86
C PHE A 114 3.28 -16.64 -2.13
N SER A 115 3.42 -16.00 -3.28
CA SER A 115 3.47 -16.69 -4.57
C SER A 115 4.60 -17.73 -4.70
N LYS A 116 5.68 -17.63 -3.92
CA LYS A 116 6.76 -18.62 -3.91
C LYS A 116 6.39 -19.92 -3.19
N HIS A 117 5.39 -19.90 -2.31
CA HIS A 117 4.97 -21.05 -1.52
C HIS A 117 3.47 -21.31 -1.56
N GLN A 118 2.71 -20.57 -2.39
CA GLN A 118 1.26 -20.72 -2.57
C GLN A 118 0.85 -22.17 -2.90
N ALA A 119 1.73 -22.94 -3.55
CA ALA A 119 1.47 -24.34 -3.91
C ALA A 119 1.34 -25.25 -2.67
N THR A 120 2.03 -24.90 -1.58
CA THR A 120 2.02 -25.63 -0.30
C THR A 120 1.21 -24.93 0.79
N ALA A 121 0.72 -23.72 0.53
CA ALA A 121 -0.15 -22.98 1.45
C ALA A 121 -1.46 -23.73 1.69
N ASP A 122 -1.91 -23.73 2.94
CA ASP A 122 -3.18 -24.32 3.31
C ASP A 122 -4.37 -23.45 2.86
N THR A 123 -5.59 -23.97 3.00
CA THR A 123 -6.81 -23.29 2.58
C THR A 123 -7.00 -21.96 3.32
N PHE A 124 -6.71 -21.92 4.61
CA PHE A 124 -6.90 -20.72 5.42
C PHE A 124 -5.94 -19.59 5.02
N GLU A 125 -4.68 -19.92 4.77
CA GLU A 125 -3.70 -18.96 4.29
C GLU A 125 -4.09 -18.43 2.91
N LYS A 126 -4.51 -19.31 1.99
CA LYS A 126 -5.01 -18.90 0.67
C LYS A 126 -6.20 -17.94 0.78
N GLU A 127 -7.18 -18.26 1.62
CA GLU A 127 -8.34 -17.39 1.87
C GLU A 127 -7.91 -16.02 2.40
N ALA A 128 -7.00 -15.98 3.40
CA ALA A 128 -6.51 -14.74 3.98
C ALA A 128 -5.78 -13.84 2.95
N TYR A 129 -4.94 -14.42 2.09
CA TYR A 129 -4.26 -13.67 1.02
C TYR A 129 -5.22 -13.28 -0.11
N THR A 130 -6.19 -14.11 -0.47
CA THR A 130 -7.23 -13.73 -1.42
C THR A 130 -8.01 -12.52 -0.91
N GLU A 131 -8.48 -12.53 0.34
CA GLU A 131 -9.16 -11.38 0.95
C GLU A 131 -8.26 -10.14 0.99
N LEU A 132 -6.98 -10.30 1.33
CA LEU A 132 -5.99 -9.20 1.32
C LEU A 132 -5.98 -8.50 -0.05
N PHE A 133 -5.84 -9.26 -1.13
CA PHE A 133 -5.75 -8.70 -2.48
C PHE A 133 -7.08 -8.11 -2.96
N LEU A 134 -8.22 -8.73 -2.62
CA LEU A 134 -9.53 -8.23 -3.01
C LEU A 134 -9.87 -6.90 -2.31
N PHE A 135 -9.60 -6.78 -1.00
CA PHE A 135 -9.76 -5.49 -0.31
C PHE A 135 -8.78 -4.43 -0.81
N HIS A 136 -7.53 -4.81 -1.10
CA HIS A 136 -6.57 -3.90 -1.68
C HIS A 136 -7.05 -3.36 -3.03
N ALA A 137 -7.62 -4.21 -3.89
CA ALA A 137 -8.19 -3.79 -5.17
C ALA A 137 -9.30 -2.72 -5.00
N LEU A 138 -10.18 -2.91 -4.01
CA LEU A 138 -11.24 -1.93 -3.71
C LEU A 138 -10.67 -0.60 -3.19
N ILE A 139 -9.64 -0.65 -2.34
CA ILE A 139 -8.98 0.56 -1.82
C ILE A 139 -8.32 1.34 -2.96
N GLU A 140 -7.63 0.66 -3.87
CA GLU A 140 -6.96 1.32 -5.00
C GLU A 140 -7.94 1.88 -6.03
N ILE A 141 -9.16 1.33 -6.13
CA ILE A 141 -10.23 1.99 -6.89
C ILE A 141 -10.62 3.32 -6.22
N ASP A 142 -10.72 3.37 -4.89
CA ASP A 142 -11.03 4.63 -4.20
C ASP A 142 -9.92 5.65 -4.42
N ASN A 143 -8.65 5.23 -4.33
CA ASN A 143 -7.49 6.07 -4.63
C ASN A 143 -7.53 6.58 -6.08
N ALA A 144 -7.85 5.73 -7.05
CA ALA A 144 -7.97 6.13 -8.45
C ALA A 144 -9.09 7.17 -8.64
N LEU A 145 -10.24 6.97 -7.98
CA LEU A 145 -11.37 7.90 -8.04
C LEU A 145 -11.05 9.25 -7.35
N ILE A 146 -10.29 9.25 -6.25
CA ILE A 146 -9.76 10.47 -5.62
C ILE A 146 -8.87 11.21 -6.62
N CYS A 147 -7.93 10.50 -7.24
CA CYS A 147 -7.00 11.11 -8.19
C CYS A 147 -7.73 11.70 -9.41
N ILE A 148 -8.77 11.03 -9.92
CA ILE A 148 -9.62 11.54 -11.00
C ILE A 148 -10.32 12.83 -10.56
N ASP A 149 -10.91 12.86 -9.36
CA ASP A 149 -11.60 14.05 -8.84
C ASP A 149 -10.64 15.23 -8.64
N LEU A 150 -9.37 14.95 -8.33
CA LEU A 150 -8.31 15.94 -8.16
C LEU A 150 -7.60 16.31 -9.49
N GLY A 151 -7.90 15.63 -10.60
CA GLY A 151 -7.20 15.80 -11.87
C GLY A 151 -5.73 15.36 -11.84
N SER A 152 -5.35 14.46 -10.92
CA SER A 152 -3.98 13.92 -10.80
C SER A 152 -3.71 12.81 -11.81
N THR A 153 -2.47 12.74 -12.29
CA THR A 153 -1.97 11.64 -13.15
C THR A 153 -1.84 10.32 -12.41
N ASP A 154 -1.87 10.32 -11.08
CA ASP A 154 -1.72 9.11 -10.25
C ASP A 154 -2.93 8.16 -10.35
N ALA A 155 -4.04 8.62 -10.94
CA ALA A 155 -5.23 7.82 -11.20
C ALA A 155 -4.91 6.53 -11.99
N VAL A 156 -4.00 6.64 -12.97
CA VAL A 156 -3.59 5.49 -13.79
C VAL A 156 -2.83 4.47 -12.95
N SER A 157 -1.91 4.93 -12.10
CA SER A 157 -1.12 4.06 -11.22
C SER A 157 -2.02 3.29 -10.27
N ALA A 158 -2.97 3.97 -9.60
CA ALA A 158 -3.92 3.32 -8.70
C ALA A 158 -4.85 2.33 -9.44
N ALA A 159 -5.29 2.66 -10.66
CA ALA A 159 -6.08 1.74 -11.49
C ALA A 159 -5.30 0.46 -11.85
N ILE A 160 -4.00 0.59 -12.15
CA ILE A 160 -3.11 -0.54 -12.41
C ILE A 160 -2.96 -1.39 -11.15
N GLU A 161 -2.78 -0.78 -9.97
CA GLU A 161 -2.68 -1.54 -8.72
C GLU A 161 -3.96 -2.30 -8.40
N ALA A 162 -5.13 -1.67 -8.61
CA ALA A 162 -6.41 -2.36 -8.44
C ALA A 162 -6.52 -3.60 -9.34
N ALA A 163 -6.11 -3.48 -10.61
CA ALA A 163 -6.12 -4.59 -11.55
C ALA A 163 -5.12 -5.69 -11.19
N ASN A 164 -3.92 -5.33 -10.74
CA ASN A 164 -2.90 -6.27 -10.29
C ASN A 164 -3.35 -7.05 -9.07
N ALA A 165 -3.91 -6.36 -8.07
CA ALA A 165 -4.43 -6.99 -6.87
C ALA A 165 -5.55 -8.00 -7.19
N LEU A 166 -6.53 -7.62 -8.02
CA LEU A 166 -7.54 -8.57 -8.51
C LEU A 166 -6.91 -9.76 -9.24
N SER A 167 -5.92 -9.52 -10.11
CA SER A 167 -5.23 -10.61 -10.81
C SER A 167 -4.47 -11.54 -9.86
N ASN A 168 -3.93 -11.03 -8.75
CA ASN A 168 -3.26 -11.85 -7.74
C ASN A 168 -4.27 -12.73 -7.01
N ALA A 169 -5.42 -12.18 -6.58
CA ALA A 169 -6.51 -12.96 -5.98
C ALA A 169 -6.96 -14.12 -6.90
N MET A 170 -7.21 -13.82 -8.17
CA MET A 170 -7.59 -14.84 -9.16
C MET A 170 -6.50 -15.88 -9.41
N ALA A 171 -5.22 -15.51 -9.27
CA ALA A 171 -4.11 -16.45 -9.41
C ALA A 171 -4.07 -17.48 -8.26
N ILE A 172 -4.41 -17.06 -7.04
CA ILE A 172 -4.52 -17.96 -5.88
C ILE A 172 -5.60 -19.01 -6.11
N GLU A 173 -6.76 -18.60 -6.63
CA GLU A 173 -7.89 -19.49 -6.90
C GLU A 173 -7.64 -20.44 -8.08
N SER A 174 -7.02 -19.95 -9.16
CA SER A 174 -6.86 -20.71 -10.41
C SER A 174 -5.66 -21.67 -10.42
N GLY A 175 -4.66 -21.47 -9.55
CA GLY A 175 -3.48 -22.32 -9.45
C GLY A 175 -2.61 -22.38 -10.73
N SER A 176 -2.78 -21.46 -11.69
CA SER A 176 -2.09 -21.52 -12.99
C SER A 176 -0.82 -20.65 -13.04
N ASP A 177 0.35 -21.29 -12.92
CA ASP A 177 1.67 -20.65 -12.83
C ASP A 177 2.11 -19.86 -14.09
N LYS A 178 1.60 -20.21 -15.29
CA LYS A 178 2.16 -19.74 -16.56
C LYS A 178 1.80 -18.30 -16.93
N LEU A 179 0.63 -17.81 -16.52
CA LEU A 179 0.22 -16.41 -16.70
C LEU A 179 0.72 -15.51 -15.55
N GLN A 180 1.04 -16.11 -14.41
CA GLN A 180 1.45 -15.45 -13.18
C GLN A 180 2.87 -14.86 -13.26
N LYS A 181 3.84 -15.63 -13.75
CA LYS A 181 5.26 -15.21 -13.79
C LYS A 181 5.52 -14.00 -14.69
N ALA A 182 4.86 -13.92 -15.85
CA ALA A 182 5.02 -12.80 -16.77
C ALA A 182 4.44 -11.49 -16.20
N ARG A 183 3.36 -11.58 -15.41
CA ARG A 183 2.71 -10.43 -14.77
C ARG A 183 3.46 -9.99 -13.51
N GLN A 184 3.98 -10.95 -12.73
CA GLN A 184 4.76 -10.70 -11.52
C GLN A 184 6.05 -9.93 -11.77
N GLU A 185 6.82 -10.29 -12.80
CA GLU A 185 8.08 -9.62 -13.09
C GLU A 185 7.83 -8.16 -13.51
N MET A 186 6.79 -7.90 -14.31
CA MET A 186 6.42 -6.52 -14.69
C MET A 186 5.91 -5.69 -13.49
N ALA A 187 5.11 -6.28 -12.61
CA ALA A 187 4.64 -5.62 -11.39
C ALA A 187 5.80 -5.33 -10.41
N TYR A 188 6.72 -6.29 -10.23
CA TYR A 188 7.90 -6.15 -9.38
C TYR A 188 8.84 -5.04 -9.88
N GLN A 189 9.20 -5.07 -11.17
CA GLN A 189 10.04 -4.03 -11.76
C GLN A 189 9.35 -2.67 -11.72
N GLY A 190 8.01 -2.64 -11.87
CA GLY A 190 7.20 -1.44 -11.73
C GLY A 190 7.18 -0.86 -10.31
N ALA A 191 6.99 -1.68 -9.29
CA ALA A 191 6.96 -1.28 -7.88
C ALA A 191 8.35 -0.80 -7.41
N ILE A 192 9.41 -1.54 -7.72
CA ILE A 192 10.80 -1.14 -7.42
C ILE A 192 11.18 0.13 -8.17
N ALA A 193 10.79 0.28 -9.44
CA ALA A 193 11.03 1.52 -10.19
C ALA A 193 10.27 2.71 -9.61
N ARG A 194 9.09 2.49 -9.00
CA ARG A 194 8.29 3.54 -8.37
C ARG A 194 8.86 3.96 -7.03
N ILE A 195 9.25 3.00 -6.18
CA ILE A 195 10.01 3.25 -4.94
C ILE A 195 11.29 4.04 -5.25
N LYS A 196 12.00 3.66 -6.32
CA LYS A 196 13.21 4.36 -6.78
C LYS A 196 12.94 5.80 -7.27
N ARG A 197 11.75 6.07 -7.78
CA ARG A 197 11.35 7.40 -8.29
C ARG A 197 10.71 8.27 -7.20
N ASP A 198 10.34 7.70 -6.05
CA ASP A 198 9.75 8.45 -4.95
C ASP A 198 10.76 9.49 -4.43
N PRO A 199 10.51 10.80 -4.62
CA PRO A 199 11.44 11.83 -4.23
C PRO A 199 11.62 11.90 -2.70
N LYS A 200 10.68 11.35 -1.90
CA LYS A 200 10.81 11.27 -0.44
C LYS A 200 11.95 10.36 0.00
N GLN A 201 12.32 9.35 -0.79
CA GLN A 201 13.47 8.48 -0.48
C GLN A 201 14.79 9.25 -0.59
N LYS A 202 14.90 10.15 -1.59
CA LYS A 202 16.07 11.05 -1.72
C LYS A 202 16.13 12.03 -0.55
N GLU A 203 15.00 12.59 -0.16
CA GLU A 203 14.91 13.49 1.00
C GLU A 203 15.23 12.76 2.30
N LYS A 204 14.76 11.54 2.52
CA LYS A 204 15.15 10.72 3.69
C LYS A 204 16.66 10.49 3.75
N SER A 205 17.30 10.19 2.61
CA SER A 205 18.77 10.08 2.52
C SER A 205 19.47 11.39 2.89
N PHE A 206 19.00 12.52 2.35
CA PHE A 206 19.52 13.84 2.69
C PHE A 206 19.38 14.16 4.19
N VAL A 207 18.24 13.83 4.78
CA VAL A 207 17.99 13.99 6.22
C VAL A 207 18.95 13.12 7.04
N PHE A 208 19.22 11.89 6.61
CA PHE A 208 20.19 11.02 7.27
C PHE A 208 21.63 11.60 7.23
N ASP A 209 22.05 12.16 6.10
CA ASP A 209 23.37 12.80 5.99
C ASP A 209 23.48 14.01 6.93
N CYS A 210 22.41 14.80 7.04
CA CYS A 210 22.34 15.92 7.98
C CYS A 210 22.35 15.44 9.44
N TRP A 211 21.67 14.33 9.72
CA TRP A 211 21.67 13.68 11.02
C TRP A 211 23.07 13.23 11.42
N GLN A 212 23.81 12.53 10.55
CA GLN A 212 25.18 12.09 10.82
C GLN A 212 26.12 13.27 11.13
N LYS A 213 26.02 14.36 10.36
CA LYS A 213 26.77 15.60 10.62
C LYS A 213 26.43 16.19 11.98
N TRP A 214 25.15 16.19 12.35
CA TRP A 214 24.72 16.66 13.66
C TRP A 214 25.23 15.76 14.78
N GLN A 215 25.23 14.43 14.63
CA GLN A 215 25.80 13.53 15.63
C GLN A 215 27.32 13.75 15.83
N GLN A 216 28.04 14.16 14.79
CA GLN A 216 29.45 14.56 14.88
C GLN A 216 29.65 15.96 15.49
N SER A 217 28.63 16.81 15.49
CA SER A 217 28.66 18.18 16.03
C SER A 217 27.33 18.52 16.71
N PRO A 218 27.08 17.99 17.92
CA PRO A 218 25.75 18.05 18.56
C PRO A 218 25.25 19.46 18.87
N THR A 219 26.12 20.46 18.83
CA THR A 219 25.80 21.87 19.10
C THR A 219 24.97 22.54 18.00
N ILE A 220 24.86 21.94 16.81
CA ILE A 220 24.12 22.52 15.67
C ILE A 220 22.62 22.58 15.94
N TYR A 221 22.04 21.54 16.56
CA TYR A 221 20.63 21.53 16.95
C TYR A 221 20.49 21.16 18.43
N SER A 222 19.61 21.88 19.13
CA SER A 222 19.38 21.68 20.57
C SER A 222 18.53 20.44 20.89
N SER A 223 17.83 19.88 19.91
CA SER A 223 16.94 18.73 20.08
C SER A 223 16.56 18.10 18.74
N LYS A 224 16.06 16.85 18.78
CA LYS A 224 15.53 16.16 17.59
C LYS A 224 14.36 16.90 16.96
N ALA A 225 13.53 17.55 17.78
CA ALA A 225 12.43 18.37 17.29
C ALA A 225 12.93 19.62 16.54
N ALA A 226 14.01 20.25 17.02
CA ALA A 226 14.64 21.37 16.32
C ALA A 226 15.23 20.92 14.97
N PHE A 227 15.96 19.80 14.96
CA PHE A 227 16.46 19.18 13.74
C PHE A 227 15.32 18.81 12.77
N ALA A 228 14.27 18.15 13.25
CA ALA A 228 13.16 17.69 12.43
C ALA A 228 12.39 18.84 11.77
N ARG A 229 12.22 19.97 12.46
CA ARG A 229 11.60 21.18 11.86
C ARG A 229 12.45 21.75 10.74
N ASP A 230 13.75 21.92 10.96
CA ASP A 230 14.67 22.45 9.96
C ASP A 230 14.80 21.51 8.74
N MET A 231 14.79 20.20 8.95
CA MET A 231 14.74 19.22 7.85
C MET A 231 13.42 19.27 7.07
N LEU A 232 12.30 19.49 7.76
CA LEU A 232 10.99 19.64 7.11
C LEU A 232 10.91 20.90 6.25
N GLU A 233 11.55 22.00 6.67
CA GLU A 233 11.66 23.22 5.87
C GLU A 233 12.55 23.04 4.63
N LYS A 234 13.55 22.15 4.70
CA LYS A 234 14.50 21.88 3.61
C LYS A 234 14.03 20.83 2.61
N CYS A 235 12.99 20.08 2.93
CA CYS A 235 12.47 19.00 2.08
C CYS A 235 11.11 19.41 1.50
N GLU A 236 10.93 19.21 0.20
CA GLU A 236 9.72 19.60 -0.54
C GLU A 236 8.60 18.56 -0.37
N HIS A 237 8.96 17.27 -0.27
CA HIS A 237 8.01 16.17 -0.30
C HIS A 237 7.76 15.53 1.07
N LEU A 238 8.53 15.89 2.10
CA LEU A 238 8.26 15.50 3.48
C LEU A 238 7.18 16.40 4.10
N ALA A 239 6.20 15.80 4.78
CA ALA A 239 5.05 16.52 5.33
C ALA A 239 4.88 16.37 6.85
N SER A 240 5.78 15.66 7.53
CA SER A 240 5.59 15.30 8.95
C SER A 240 6.90 15.41 9.74
N GLN A 241 6.95 16.38 10.65
CA GLN A 241 8.01 16.52 11.63
C GLN A 241 8.15 15.27 12.50
N LYS A 242 7.01 14.72 12.97
CA LYS A 242 6.97 13.51 13.80
C LYS A 242 7.74 12.36 13.12
N LYS A 243 7.57 12.21 11.82
CA LYS A 243 8.20 11.16 11.02
C LYS A 243 9.72 11.25 11.03
N ILE A 244 10.26 12.47 10.91
CA ILE A 244 11.70 12.73 10.97
C ILE A 244 12.23 12.44 12.38
N GLU A 245 11.47 12.81 13.43
CA GLU A 245 11.85 12.48 14.81
C GLU A 245 11.87 10.97 15.08
N ASP A 246 10.94 10.22 14.48
CA ASP A 246 10.88 8.76 14.60
C ASP A 246 12.10 8.12 13.89
N TRP A 247 12.49 8.59 12.69
CA TRP A 247 13.74 8.17 12.04
C TRP A 247 14.98 8.43 12.91
N CYS A 248 15.08 9.61 13.55
CA CYS A 248 16.16 9.92 14.46
C CYS A 248 16.26 8.91 15.62
N ARG A 249 15.12 8.47 16.17
CA ARG A 249 15.10 7.46 17.24
C ARG A 249 15.55 6.10 16.76
N GLU A 250 15.25 5.74 15.51
CA GLU A 250 15.69 4.49 14.91
C GLU A 250 17.19 4.47 14.68
N TRP A 251 17.74 5.53 14.12
CA TRP A 251 19.18 5.64 13.85
C TRP A 251 20.06 5.73 15.11
N GLU A 252 19.47 6.07 16.26
CA GLU A 252 20.16 6.02 17.56
C GLU A 252 20.20 4.63 18.19
N LYS A 253 19.32 3.71 17.78
CA LYS A 253 19.35 2.37 18.35
C LYS A 253 20.70 1.74 18.00
N PRO A 254 21.44 1.21 18.99
CA PRO A 254 22.67 0.48 18.71
C PRO A 254 22.33 -0.64 17.74
N ASN A 255 23.02 -0.68 16.61
CA ASN A 255 22.86 -1.75 15.64
C ASN A 255 23.13 -3.08 16.38
N PRO A 256 22.20 -4.06 16.41
CA PRO A 256 22.41 -5.34 17.11
C PRO A 256 23.41 -6.27 16.38
N ALA A 257 24.40 -5.68 15.72
CA ALA A 257 25.50 -6.34 15.02
C ALA A 257 26.85 -5.73 15.47
N GLY A 258 27.02 -5.63 16.79
CA GLY A 258 28.31 -5.58 17.48
C GLY A 258 28.44 -6.81 18.37
#